data_AF-A0A382J2W0-F1
#
_entry.id   AF-A0A382J2W0-F1
#
_cell.length_a   1.000
_cell.length_b   1.000
_cell.length_c   1.000
_cell.angle_alpha   90.00
_cell.angle_beta   90.00
_cell.angle_gamma   90.00
#
_symmetry.space_group_name_H-M   'P 1'
#
loop_
_entity.id
_entity.type
_entity.pdbx_description
1 polymer ?
#
loop_
_entity_poly.entity_id
_entity_poly.type
_entity_poly.pdbx_seq_one_letter_code
_entity_poly.pdbx_strand_id
1 'polypeptide(L)'
;EPEVRNILNWGLSSVGHDAVLASEGKEAWKLIQQNRFDSIFLDLWMPGVDGQELYKQIIEYSSDPAKKVVFVTGDAARADTERFLESTANPVLGKPFTIEAIRQLL
;
A
#
# COMPACT_ATOMS: atom_id res chain seq x y z
N GLU A 1 1.99 -5.73 8.18
CA GLU A 1 1.62 -6.46 9.43
C GLU A 1 0.28 -7.21 9.29
N PRO A 2 0.06 -8.38 9.94
CA PRO A 2 -1.21 -9.12 9.82
C PRO A 2 -2.44 -8.36 10.32
N GLU A 3 -2.35 -7.63 11.43
CA GLU A 3 -3.47 -6.87 12.00
C GLU A 3 -3.91 -5.74 11.07
N VAL A 4 -2.97 -4.93 10.59
CA VAL A 4 -3.21 -3.88 9.60
C VAL A 4 -3.86 -4.44 8.34
N ARG A 5 -3.36 -5.58 7.83
CA ARG A 5 -3.91 -6.25 6.65
C ARG A 5 -5.37 -6.66 6.85
N ASN A 6 -5.69 -7.22 8.02
CA ASN A 6 -7.05 -7.63 8.35
C ASN A 6 -8.01 -6.44 8.51
N ILE A 7 -7.54 -5.35 9.12
CA ILE A 7 -8.33 -4.10 9.23
C ILE A 7 -8.60 -3.50 7.85
N LEU A 8 -7.59 -3.45 6.98
CA LEU A 8 -7.77 -2.98 5.59
C LEU A 8 -8.76 -3.87 4.83
N ASN A 9 -8.61 -5.19 4.91
CA ASN A 9 -9.52 -6.13 4.27
C ASN A 9 -10.97 -5.88 4.71
N TRP A 10 -11.19 -5.81 6.02
CA TRP A 10 -12.52 -5.57 6.57
C TRP A 10 -13.06 -4.19 6.20
N GLY A 11 -12.24 -3.14 6.27
CA GLY A 11 -12.60 -1.78 5.90
C GLY A 11 -13.02 -1.69 4.43
N LEU A 12 -12.23 -2.24 3.50
CA LEU A 12 -12.53 -2.27 2.07
C LEU A 12 -13.81 -3.07 1.77
N SER A 13 -13.98 -4.24 2.38
CA SER A 13 -15.22 -5.02 2.22
C SER A 13 -16.45 -4.29 2.76
N SER A 14 -16.31 -3.53 3.86
CA SER A 14 -17.42 -2.77 4.44
C SER A 14 -17.93 -1.65 3.52
N VAL A 15 -17.09 -1.17 2.59
CA VAL A 15 -17.45 -0.17 1.58
C VAL A 15 -17.69 -0.77 0.19
N GLY A 16 -17.76 -2.11 0.08
CA GLY A 16 -18.18 -2.81 -1.14
C GLY A 16 -17.03 -3.17 -2.10
N HIS A 17 -15.79 -3.20 -1.64
CA HIS A 17 -14.63 -3.58 -2.45
C HIS A 17 -14.13 -4.99 -2.10
N ASP A 18 -13.68 -5.71 -3.13
CA ASP A 18 -12.98 -6.98 -2.99
C ASP A 18 -11.47 -6.72 -2.84
N ALA A 19 -10.85 -7.34 -1.84
CA ALA A 19 -9.42 -7.19 -1.58
C ALA A 19 -8.69 -8.53 -1.73
N VAL A 20 -7.56 -8.50 -2.44
CA VAL A 20 -6.60 -9.62 -2.49
C VAL A 20 -5.48 -9.31 -1.52
N LEU A 21 -5.21 -10.23 -0.60
CA LEU A 21 -4.26 -10.02 0.48
C LEU A 21 -2.89 -10.62 0.12
N ALA A 22 -1.84 -9.86 0.39
CA ALA A 22 -0.45 -10.33 0.31
C ALA A 22 0.22 -10.24 1.68
N SER A 23 0.95 -11.29 2.03
CA SER A 23 1.63 -11.41 3.31
C SER A 23 3.07 -10.91 3.31
N GLU A 24 3.69 -10.90 2.14
CA GLU A 24 5.07 -10.46 1.90
C GLU A 24 5.21 -9.81 0.51
N GLY A 25 6.31 -9.08 0.29
CA GLY A 25 6.51 -8.34 -0.95
C GLY A 25 6.63 -9.23 -2.20
N LYS A 26 7.18 -10.45 -2.09
CA LYS A 26 7.26 -11.40 -3.22
C LYS A 26 5.89 -11.87 -3.69
N GLU A 27 5.00 -12.14 -2.73
CA GLU A 27 3.61 -12.50 -3.02
C GLU A 27 2.87 -11.32 -3.65
N ALA A 28 3.00 -10.13 -3.07
CA ALA A 28 2.42 -8.90 -3.62
C ALA A 28 2.88 -8.65 -5.05
N TRP A 29 4.18 -8.83 -5.31
CA TRP A 29 4.76 -8.66 -6.63
C TRP A 29 4.14 -9.60 -7.67
N LYS A 30 4.06 -10.88 -7.34
CA LYS A 30 3.42 -11.88 -8.22
C LYS A 30 1.96 -11.52 -8.50
N LEU A 31 1.21 -11.07 -7.49
CA LEU A 31 -0.18 -10.67 -7.66
C LEU A 31 -0.33 -9.46 -8.59
N ILE A 32 0.54 -8.44 -8.46
CA ILE A 32 0.54 -7.24 -9.30
C ILE A 32 0.82 -7.59 -10.77
N GLN A 33 1.68 -8.58 -11.03
CA GLN A 33 1.97 -9.02 -12.39
C GLN A 33 0.84 -9.83 -13.02
N GLN A 34 0.02 -10.50 -12.20
CA GLN A 34 -1.01 -11.44 -12.66
C GLN A 34 -2.40 -10.82 -12.74
N ASN A 35 -2.64 -9.73 -12.02
CA ASN A 35 -3.96 -9.12 -11.87
C ASN A 35 -3.92 -7.63 -12.16
N ARG A 36 -5.09 -7.05 -12.40
CA ARG A 36 -5.27 -5.61 -12.43
C ARG A 36 -5.97 -5.18 -11.16
N PHE A 37 -5.40 -4.17 -10.50
CA PHE A 37 -5.98 -3.55 -9.32
C PHE A 37 -6.37 -2.12 -9.67
N ASP A 38 -7.42 -1.63 -9.01
CA ASP A 38 -7.83 -0.22 -9.02
C ASP A 38 -7.07 0.59 -7.97
N SER A 39 -6.70 -0.05 -6.85
CA SER A 39 -5.91 0.53 -5.77
C SER A 39 -5.04 -0.55 -5.10
N ILE A 40 -3.84 -0.15 -4.65
CA ILE A 40 -2.84 -1.03 -4.02
C ILE A 40 -2.42 -0.40 -2.69
N PHE A 41 -2.84 -0.95 -1.57
CA PHE A 41 -2.39 -0.51 -0.25
C PHE A 41 -1.06 -1.19 0.11
N LEU A 42 0.01 -0.40 0.19
CA LEU A 42 1.38 -0.89 0.38
C LEU A 42 1.96 -0.39 1.71
N ASP A 43 2.22 -1.31 2.63
CA ASP A 43 2.90 -1.02 3.90
C ASP A 43 4.37 -0.69 3.64
N LEU A 44 4.82 0.50 4.07
CA LEU A 44 6.22 0.91 3.90
C LEU A 44 7.16 0.16 4.85
N TRP A 45 6.67 -0.19 6.03
CA TRP A 45 7.47 -0.82 7.06
C TRP A 45 7.02 -2.28 7.24
N MET A 46 7.70 -3.19 6.54
CA MET A 46 7.53 -4.64 6.72
C MET A 46 8.86 -5.28 7.12
N PRO A 47 8.88 -6.27 8.04
CA PRO A 47 10.06 -7.08 8.28
C PRO A 47 10.43 -7.87 7.01
N GLY A 48 11.67 -7.73 6.53
CA GLY A 48 12.25 -8.59 5.47
C GLY A 48 12.07 -8.12 4.02
N VAL A 49 11.12 -7.23 3.71
CA VAL A 49 11.02 -6.54 2.40
C VAL A 49 10.70 -5.08 2.64
N ASP A 50 11.51 -4.20 2.07
CA ASP A 50 11.27 -2.75 2.10
C ASP A 50 10.12 -2.42 1.13
N GLY A 51 9.02 -1.87 1.64
CA GLY A 51 7.89 -1.44 0.80
C GLY A 51 8.31 -0.42 -0.26
N GLN A 52 9.36 0.37 0.03
CA GLN A 52 9.95 1.27 -0.95
C GLN A 52 10.59 0.54 -2.12
N GLU A 53 11.23 -0.61 -1.86
CA GLU A 53 11.88 -1.40 -2.89
C GLU A 53 10.86 -2.09 -3.81
N LEU A 54 9.78 -2.63 -3.22
CA LEU A 54 8.66 -3.13 -4.02
C LEU A 54 8.05 -2.01 -4.88
N TYR A 55 7.90 -0.79 -4.33
CA TYR A 55 7.39 0.33 -5.10
C TYR A 55 8.28 0.69 -6.30
N LYS A 56 9.61 0.71 -6.12
CA LYS A 56 10.56 0.91 -7.22
C LYS A 56 10.41 -0.16 -8.30
N GLN A 57 10.30 -1.43 -7.91
CA GLN A 57 10.06 -2.54 -8.85
C GLN A 57 8.75 -2.36 -9.63
N ILE A 58 7.68 -1.89 -8.98
CA ILE A 58 6.42 -1.59 -9.63
C ILE A 58 6.58 -0.47 -10.66
N ILE A 59 7.29 0.62 -10.32
CA ILE A 59 7.58 1.72 -11.25
C ILE A 59 8.34 1.23 -12.48
N GLU A 60 9.41 0.45 -12.29
CA GLU A 60 10.25 -0.07 -13.37
C GLU A 60 9.46 -0.99 -14.31
N TYR A 61 8.49 -1.72 -13.78
CA TYR A 61 7.64 -2.59 -14.57
C TYR A 61 6.53 -1.86 -15.32
N SER A 62 5.80 -0.95 -14.66
CA SER A 62 4.77 -0.13 -15.29
C SER A 62 4.32 1.04 -14.41
N SER A 63 4.14 2.21 -15.04
CA SER A 63 3.61 3.38 -14.34
C SER A 63 2.13 3.27 -13.93
N ASP A 64 1.34 2.38 -14.54
CA ASP A 64 -0.08 2.21 -14.20
C ASP A 64 -0.31 1.69 -12.78
N PRO A 65 0.21 0.50 -12.38
CA PRO A 65 0.09 0.03 -11.01
C PRO A 65 0.78 0.96 -10.01
N ALA A 66 1.90 1.60 -10.38
CA ALA A 66 2.60 2.54 -9.50
C ALA A 66 1.72 3.73 -9.09
N LYS A 67 0.95 4.30 -10.02
CA LYS A 67 0.03 5.41 -9.74
C LYS A 67 -1.15 5.04 -8.84
N LYS A 68 -1.44 3.75 -8.70
CA LYS A 68 -2.54 3.21 -7.90
C LYS A 68 -2.12 2.82 -6.49
N VAL A 69 -0.84 3.03 -6.14
CA VAL A 69 -0.33 2.72 -4.81
C VAL A 69 -0.81 3.78 -3.80
N VAL A 70 -1.34 3.30 -2.69
CA VAL A 70 -1.61 4.05 -1.46
C VAL A 70 -0.61 3.57 -0.41
N PHE A 71 0.27 4.44 0.06
CA PHE A 71 1.25 4.05 1.07
C PHE A 71 0.61 3.95 2.45
N VAL A 72 0.93 2.91 3.20
CA VAL A 72 0.50 2.71 4.59
C VAL A 72 1.72 2.80 5.49
N THR A 73 1.73 3.71 6.46
CA THR A 73 2.89 3.90 7.34
C THR A 73 2.48 4.33 8.75
N GLY A 74 3.14 3.80 9.77
CA GLY A 74 2.97 4.25 11.16
C GLY A 74 3.91 5.38 11.58
N ASP A 75 4.88 5.74 10.74
CA ASP A 75 5.85 6.78 11.03
C ASP A 75 6.14 7.59 9.77
N ALA A 76 5.18 8.44 9.40
CA ALA A 76 5.32 9.36 8.26
C ALA A 76 6.31 10.51 8.55
N ALA A 77 6.58 10.81 9.82
CA ALA A 77 7.42 11.93 10.26
C ALA A 77 8.92 11.59 10.33
N ARG A 78 9.29 10.31 10.16
CA ARG A 78 10.69 9.93 10.01
C ARG A 78 11.25 10.52 8.72
N ALA A 79 12.35 11.27 8.83
CA ALA A 79 12.93 12.02 7.72
C ALA A 79 13.16 11.19 6.43
N ASP A 80 13.55 9.92 6.55
CA ASP A 80 13.73 9.03 5.38
C ASP A 80 12.39 8.69 4.71
N THR A 81 11.35 8.43 5.51
CA THR A 81 9.99 8.14 5.03
C THR A 81 9.35 9.38 4.43
N GLU A 82 9.49 10.53 5.08
CA GLU A 82 9.01 11.81 4.59
C GLU A 82 9.63 12.14 3.23
N ARG A 83 10.96 12.08 3.10
CA ARG A 83 11.66 12.31 1.83
C ARG A 83 11.22 11.35 0.73
N PHE A 84 11.01 10.08 1.08
CA PHE A 84 10.51 9.09 0.12
C PHE A 84 9.09 9.46 -0.34
N LEU A 85 8.18 9.73 0.59
CA LEU A 85 6.80 10.08 0.29
C LEU A 85 6.71 11.38 -0.54
N GLU A 86 7.49 12.41 -0.21
CA GLU A 86 7.60 13.66 -0.98
C GLU A 86 8.12 13.45 -2.40
N SER A 87 8.91 12.40 -2.64
CA SER A 87 9.39 12.05 -3.98
C SER A 87 8.32 11.37 -4.85
N THR A 88 7.17 11.02 -4.26
CA THR A 88 6.05 10.36 -4.93
C THR A 88 4.82 11.27 -4.97
N ALA A 89 3.92 11.03 -5.91
CA ALA A 89 2.62 11.72 -5.98
C ALA A 89 1.48 10.89 -5.35
N ASN A 90 1.84 9.83 -4.61
CA ASN A 90 0.90 8.83 -4.15
C ASN A 90 0.25 9.23 -2.82
N PRO A 91 -1.03 8.88 -2.61
CA PRO A 91 -1.69 9.10 -1.33
C PRO A 91 -1.05 8.26 -0.21
N VAL A 92 -1.21 8.76 1.03
CA VAL A 92 -0.65 8.14 2.23
C VAL A 92 -1.76 7.95 3.28
N LEU A 93 -1.82 6.74 3.82
CA LEU A 93 -2.66 6.35 4.94
C LEU A 93 -1.81 6.13 6.19
N GLY A 94 -1.88 7.07 7.13
CA GLY A 94 -1.15 7.00 8.41
C GLY A 94 -1.78 6.00 9.39
N LYS A 95 -0.96 5.17 10.05
CA LYS A 95 -1.41 4.31 11.17
C LYS A 95 -1.38 5.12 12.48
N PRO A 96 -2.38 4.99 13.37
CA PRO A 96 -3.64 4.26 13.18
C PRO A 96 -4.61 5.03 12.26
N PHE A 97 -5.41 4.30 11.48
CA PHE A 97 -6.40 4.86 10.54
C PHE A 97 -7.82 4.37 10.83
N THR A 98 -8.81 5.10 10.31
CA THR A 98 -10.24 4.77 10.40
C THR A 98 -10.77 4.24 9.07
N ILE A 99 -11.94 3.61 9.07
CA ILE A 99 -12.64 3.22 7.83
C ILE A 99 -12.92 4.45 6.96
N GLU A 100 -13.25 5.58 7.58
CA GLU A 100 -13.50 6.83 6.85
C GLU A 100 -12.25 7.31 6.11
N ALA A 101 -11.06 7.17 6.71
CA ALA A 101 -9.81 7.48 6.04
C ALA A 101 -9.55 6.56 4.84
N ILE A 102 -9.91 5.26 4.92
CA ILE A 102 -9.85 4.34 3.78
C ILE A 102 -10.80 4.81 2.68
N ARG A 103 -12.04 5.17 3.04
CA ARG A 103 -13.07 5.61 2.09
C ARG A 103 -12.67 6.87 1.29
N GLN A 104 -11.92 7.78 1.90
CA GLN A 104 -11.42 8.99 1.24
C GLN A 104 -10.32 8.73 0.22
N LEU A 105 -9.74 7.52 0.20
CA LEU A 105 -8.62 7.13 -0.65
C LEU A 105 -9.02 6.19 -1.81
N LEU A 106 -10.32 5.90 -1.94
CA LEU A 106 -10.92 5.11 -3.02
C LEU A 106 -11.59 6.03 -4.04
#